data_AF-A0ABD1P6H9-F1
#
_entry.id   AF-A0ABD1P6H9-F1
#
_cell.length_a   1.000
_cell.length_b   1.000
_cell.length_c   1.000
_cell.angle_alpha   90.00
_cell.angle_beta   90.00
_cell.angle_gamma   90.00
#
_symmetry.space_group_name_H-M   'P 1'
#
loop_
_entity.id
_entity.type
_entity.pdbx_description
1 polymer ?
#
loop_
_entity_poly.entity_id
_entity_poly.type
_entity_poly.pdbx_seq_one_letter_code
_entity_poly.pdbx_strand_id
1 'polypeptide(L)'
;MEDLAVDKIVKNGVGLVPPNKVYQMFEGLHSHLESVGIDDVKVDVIHKILGADPVELAKAYYKALTASVRKHFNGNGVIASMKHCNEFMFLGTEAISLGRVGNDFWCTDPSGDPNGTFWLQGCHMVHCAYNSLWMGNFIQPDWDMFQSTHPCAEFHAASRAISGGPIYISDSVGKHNFQLLKSIILPDGSILRCQHYALPTRDCLFEDPLHDGKTMLKIWNLNKVTLLAFFNMADFFAIRSGN
;
A
#
# COMPACT_ATOMS: atom_id res chain seq x y z
N MET A 1 -8.58 9.86 -14.04
CA MET A 1 -9.32 9.45 -12.83
C MET A 1 -9.14 10.58 -11.84
N GLU A 2 -10.23 11.15 -11.32
CA GLU A 2 -10.16 12.13 -10.24
C GLU A 2 -9.49 11.49 -9.02
N ASP A 3 -8.57 12.21 -8.38
CA ASP A 3 -7.91 11.73 -7.18
C ASP A 3 -8.58 12.37 -5.97
N LEU A 4 -9.40 11.57 -5.29
CA LEU A 4 -10.22 12.04 -4.18
C LEU A 4 -9.40 12.71 -3.06
N ALA A 5 -8.13 12.35 -2.88
CA ALA A 5 -7.27 13.00 -1.90
C ALA A 5 -6.86 14.40 -2.37
N VAL A 6 -6.46 14.54 -3.64
CA VAL A 6 -6.15 15.85 -4.24
C VAL A 6 -7.36 16.77 -4.25
N ASP A 7 -8.53 16.26 -4.65
CA ASP A 7 -9.73 17.07 -4.75
C ASP A 7 -10.16 17.60 -3.37
N LYS A 8 -9.98 16.78 -2.33
CA LYS A 8 -10.20 17.21 -0.94
C LYS A 8 -9.16 18.23 -0.49
N ILE A 9 -7.88 18.11 -0.86
CA ILE A 9 -6.84 19.10 -0.56
C ILE A 9 -7.21 20.46 -1.15
N VAL A 10 -7.57 20.50 -2.44
CA VAL A 10 -7.95 21.73 -3.13
C VAL A 10 -9.23 22.32 -2.55
N LYS A 11 -10.28 21.50 -2.37
CA LYS A 11 -11.56 21.93 -1.82
C LYS A 11 -11.44 22.54 -0.43
N ASN A 12 -10.55 22.00 0.41
CA ASN A 12 -10.36 22.44 1.78
C ASN A 12 -9.28 23.53 1.93
N GLY A 13 -8.66 23.98 0.83
CA GLY A 13 -7.62 25.01 0.86
C GLY A 13 -6.36 24.59 1.63
N VAL A 14 -6.02 23.30 1.61
CA VAL A 14 -4.82 22.78 2.27
C VAL A 14 -3.59 23.24 1.47
N GLY A 15 -2.84 24.17 2.06
CA GLY A 15 -1.63 24.74 1.47
C GLY A 15 -0.34 24.06 1.91
N LEU A 16 0.76 24.54 1.34
CA LEU A 16 2.11 24.07 1.63
C LEU A 16 2.74 24.85 2.81
N VAL A 17 3.40 24.15 3.73
CA VAL A 17 4.22 24.80 4.77
C VAL A 17 5.55 25.27 4.17
N PRO A 18 5.97 26.53 4.40
CA PRO A 18 7.24 27.05 3.87
C PRO A 18 8.43 26.14 4.22
N PRO A 19 9.41 25.95 3.31
CA PRO A 19 10.54 25.04 3.52
C PRO A 19 11.32 25.28 4.82
N ASN A 20 11.44 26.53 5.25
CA ASN A 20 12.14 26.90 6.49
C ASN A 20 11.35 26.59 7.77
N LYS A 21 10.08 26.22 7.66
CA LYS A 21 9.19 25.88 8.80
C LYS A 21 8.76 24.41 8.82
N VAL A 22 8.98 23.66 7.75
CA VAL A 22 8.51 22.26 7.64
C VAL A 22 9.10 21.35 8.72
N TYR A 23 10.32 21.62 9.19
CA TYR A 23 10.89 20.90 10.33
C TYR A 23 10.07 21.10 11.60
N GLN A 24 9.69 22.34 11.92
CA GLN A 24 8.88 22.63 13.11
C GLN A 24 7.49 21.98 13.04
N MET A 25 6.92 21.90 11.83
CA MET A 25 5.66 21.20 11.60
C MET A 25 5.80 19.70 11.91
N PHE A 26 6.78 19.02 11.31
CA PHE A 26 6.95 17.58 11.53
C PHE A 26 7.40 17.24 12.94
N GLU A 27 8.25 18.08 13.55
CA GLU A 27 8.61 17.89 14.96
C GLU A 27 7.33 18.00 15.80
N GLY A 28 6.65 19.15 15.79
CA GLY A 28 5.54 19.39 16.70
C GLY A 28 4.40 18.38 16.55
N LEU A 29 4.14 17.91 15.32
CA LEU A 29 3.17 16.85 15.08
C LEU A 29 3.64 15.52 15.67
N HIS A 30 4.86 15.08 15.36
CA HIS A 30 5.33 13.76 15.75
C HIS A 30 5.68 13.67 17.24
N SER A 31 6.21 14.72 17.84
CA SER A 31 6.43 14.79 19.29
C SER A 31 5.11 14.75 20.05
N HIS A 32 4.06 15.39 19.54
CA HIS A 32 2.73 15.26 20.13
C HIS A 32 2.20 13.82 20.00
N LEU A 33 2.28 13.21 18.82
CA LEU A 33 1.85 11.83 18.59
C LEU A 33 2.58 10.84 19.52
N GLU A 34 3.90 10.93 19.62
CA GLU A 34 4.70 10.16 20.57
C GLU A 34 4.26 10.40 22.02
N SER A 35 4.00 11.65 22.41
CA SER A 35 3.58 12.01 23.78
C SER A 35 2.23 11.39 24.20
N VAL A 36 1.37 11.03 23.23
CA VAL A 36 0.09 10.36 23.46
C VAL A 36 0.16 8.84 23.19
N GLY A 37 1.36 8.30 22.99
CA GLY A 37 1.61 6.86 22.88
C GLY A 37 1.43 6.28 21.47
N ILE A 38 1.52 7.09 20.42
CA ILE A 38 1.53 6.60 19.03
C ILE A 38 2.95 6.19 18.65
N ASP A 39 3.09 4.97 18.10
CA ASP A 39 4.39 4.36 17.78
C ASP A 39 4.86 4.61 16.34
N ASP A 40 3.93 4.89 15.42
CA ASP A 40 4.23 5.06 14.00
C ASP A 40 3.27 6.01 13.27
N VAL A 41 3.64 6.38 12.03
CA VAL A 41 2.82 7.27 11.20
C VAL A 41 2.68 6.77 9.76
N LYS A 42 1.46 6.87 9.22
CA LYS A 42 1.21 6.77 7.78
C LYS A 42 1.27 8.17 7.17
N VAL A 43 2.24 8.41 6.28
CA VAL A 43 2.34 9.68 5.55
C VAL A 43 1.79 9.51 4.14
N ASP A 44 0.63 10.12 3.90
CA ASP A 44 -0.09 10.04 2.64
C ASP A 44 0.29 11.17 1.68
N VAL A 45 0.21 10.90 0.37
CA VAL A 45 0.18 11.87 -0.74
C VAL A 45 1.15 13.08 -0.71
N ILE A 46 2.26 13.02 0.02
CA ILE A 46 3.17 14.19 0.17
C ILE A 46 3.63 14.77 -1.18
N HIS A 47 3.82 13.91 -2.19
CA HIS A 47 4.25 14.28 -3.53
C HIS A 47 3.22 15.16 -4.27
N LYS A 48 1.92 15.04 -3.97
CA LYS A 48 0.86 15.89 -4.55
C LYS A 48 0.90 17.31 -4.02
N ILE A 49 1.25 17.47 -2.74
CA ILE A 49 1.43 18.78 -2.10
C ILE A 49 2.71 19.45 -2.61
N LEU A 50 3.74 18.65 -2.90
CA LEU A 50 5.00 19.12 -3.48
C LEU A 50 4.89 19.51 -4.96
N GLY A 51 3.82 19.12 -5.67
CA GLY A 51 3.59 19.49 -7.07
C GLY A 51 4.77 19.15 -7.99
N ALA A 52 4.95 19.95 -9.04
CA ALA A 52 6.15 19.95 -9.89
C ALA A 52 7.24 20.92 -9.38
N ASP A 53 7.16 21.32 -8.10
CA ASP A 53 7.97 22.38 -7.51
C ASP A 53 9.45 21.91 -7.33
N PRO A 54 10.43 22.83 -7.23
CA PRO A 54 11.84 22.52 -7.41
C PRO A 54 12.38 21.55 -6.37
N VAL A 55 13.35 20.75 -6.79
CA VAL A 55 14.14 19.77 -6.01
C VAL A 55 14.44 20.20 -4.55
N GLU A 56 14.70 21.48 -4.31
CA GLU A 56 14.99 22.02 -2.97
C GLU A 56 13.81 21.93 -2.00
N LEU A 57 12.57 22.06 -2.48
CA LEU A 57 11.39 21.86 -1.66
C LEU A 57 11.28 20.40 -1.21
N ALA A 58 11.41 19.45 -2.14
CA ALA A 58 11.38 18.03 -1.84
C ALA A 58 12.48 17.64 -0.84
N LYS A 59 13.71 18.15 -1.03
CA LYS A 59 14.81 17.98 -0.08
C LYS A 59 14.45 18.49 1.32
N ALA A 60 13.89 19.69 1.43
CA ALA A 60 13.49 20.25 2.72
C ALA A 60 12.45 19.38 3.43
N TYR A 61 11.43 18.93 2.70
CA TYR A 61 10.36 18.09 3.22
C TYR A 61 10.86 16.71 3.66
N TYR A 62 11.60 15.99 2.80
CA TYR A 62 12.09 14.66 3.15
C TYR A 62 13.17 14.69 4.23
N LYS A 63 14.03 15.72 4.26
CA LYS A 63 14.99 15.90 5.37
C LYS A 63 14.30 16.15 6.70
N ALA A 64 13.28 17.00 6.71
CA ALA A 64 12.50 17.28 7.92
C ALA A 64 11.71 16.06 8.40
N LEU A 65 11.04 15.36 7.48
CA LEU A 65 10.31 14.13 7.78
C LEU A 65 11.25 13.06 8.35
N THR A 66 12.39 12.81 7.68
CA THR A 66 13.41 11.86 8.12
C THR A 66 13.94 12.19 9.51
N ALA A 67 14.28 13.47 9.75
CA ALA A 67 14.78 13.90 11.06
C ALA A 67 13.74 13.69 12.17
N SER A 68 12.47 13.98 11.90
CA SER A 68 11.39 13.82 12.86
C SER A 68 11.09 12.33 13.15
N VAL A 69 10.95 11.50 12.11
CA VAL A 69 10.71 10.04 12.26
C VAL A 69 11.85 9.39 13.05
N ARG A 70 13.10 9.74 12.78
CA ARG A 70 14.25 9.21 13.52
C ARG A 70 14.22 9.54 15.00
N LYS A 71 13.69 10.71 15.34
CA LYS A 71 13.61 11.19 16.72
C LYS A 71 12.47 10.55 17.50
N HIS A 72 11.30 10.38 16.87
CA HIS A 72 10.05 10.07 17.58
C HIS A 72 9.51 8.65 17.33
N PHE A 73 9.95 7.98 16.26
CA PHE A 73 9.39 6.69 15.83
C PHE A 73 10.48 5.65 15.52
N ASN A 74 11.45 5.52 16.43
CA ASN A 74 12.49 4.46 16.39
C ASN A 74 13.27 4.34 15.08
N GLY A 75 13.42 5.43 14.32
CA GLY A 75 14.17 5.42 13.05
C GLY A 75 13.32 5.18 11.81
N ASN A 76 12.34 4.28 11.87
CA ASN A 76 11.59 3.80 10.71
C ASN A 76 10.11 3.47 10.96
N GLY A 77 9.51 3.94 12.07
CA GLY A 77 8.08 3.85 12.36
C GLY A 77 7.26 4.78 11.46
N VAL A 78 7.36 4.55 10.15
CA VAL A 78 6.68 5.34 9.13
C VAL A 78 6.40 4.47 7.90
N ILE A 79 5.20 4.63 7.34
CA ILE A 79 4.81 4.04 6.07
C ILE A 79 4.45 5.13 5.07
N ALA A 80 4.96 4.99 3.85
CA ALA A 80 4.59 5.85 2.72
C ALA A 80 3.36 5.32 2.01
N SER A 81 2.31 6.13 1.91
CA SER A 81 1.12 5.78 1.14
C SER A 81 1.15 6.46 -0.23
N MET A 82 1.07 5.63 -1.28
CA MET A 82 0.95 6.03 -2.69
C MET A 82 2.04 6.99 -3.20
N LYS A 83 3.27 6.89 -2.68
CA LYS A 83 4.38 7.74 -3.13
C LYS A 83 5.19 7.04 -4.21
N HIS A 84 4.78 7.17 -5.47
CA HIS A 84 5.46 6.51 -6.60
C HIS A 84 6.33 7.47 -7.43
N CYS A 85 6.65 8.65 -6.89
CA CYS A 85 7.46 9.65 -7.58
C CYS A 85 8.97 9.44 -7.35
N ASN A 86 9.78 9.95 -8.28
CA ASN A 86 11.24 9.78 -8.24
C ASN A 86 11.86 10.44 -7.00
N GLU A 87 11.34 11.59 -6.59
CA GLU A 87 11.81 12.31 -5.40
C GLU A 87 11.62 11.48 -4.14
N PHE A 88 10.50 10.77 -4.03
CA PHE A 88 10.28 9.85 -2.91
C PHE A 88 11.29 8.70 -2.94
N MET A 89 11.46 8.04 -4.08
CA MET A 89 12.37 6.90 -4.20
C MET A 89 13.82 7.28 -3.90
N PHE A 90 14.21 8.50 -4.25
CA PHE A 90 15.56 9.00 -4.04
C PHE A 90 15.81 9.62 -2.66
N LEU A 91 14.84 10.37 -2.11
CA LEU A 91 15.02 11.14 -0.87
C LEU A 91 14.27 10.57 0.33
N GLY A 92 13.07 10.02 0.11
CA GLY A 92 12.19 9.55 1.18
C GLY A 92 12.57 8.19 1.76
N THR A 93 13.22 7.34 0.96
CA THR A 93 13.63 5.98 1.34
C THR A 93 14.78 5.94 2.34
N GLU A 94 15.37 7.10 2.67
CA GLU A 94 16.39 7.23 3.73
C GLU A 94 15.86 6.87 5.14
N ALA A 95 14.57 7.13 5.39
CA ALA A 95 13.89 6.76 6.65
C ALA A 95 12.71 5.81 6.44
N ILE A 96 12.08 5.85 5.28
CA ILE A 96 10.86 5.09 5.01
C ILE A 96 11.22 3.79 4.28
N SER A 97 11.15 2.67 4.98
CA SER A 97 11.46 1.35 4.43
C SER A 97 10.24 0.59 3.88
N LEU A 98 9.02 1.09 4.13
CA LEU A 98 7.76 0.46 3.74
C LEU A 98 6.90 1.45 2.96
N GLY A 99 6.39 1.03 1.80
CA GLY A 99 5.53 1.90 1.00
C GLY A 99 4.54 1.17 0.14
N ARG A 100 3.34 1.75 0.04
CA ARG A 100 2.21 1.20 -0.73
C ARG A 100 2.58 1.15 -2.20
N VAL A 101 2.46 -0.02 -2.82
CA VAL A 101 2.78 -0.25 -4.24
C VAL A 101 1.55 -0.32 -5.14
N GLY A 102 0.35 -0.42 -4.59
CA GLY A 102 -0.91 -0.40 -5.33
C GLY A 102 -1.70 0.88 -5.14
N ASN A 103 -2.86 0.94 -5.80
CA ASN A 103 -3.92 1.88 -5.44
C ASN A 103 -4.57 1.45 -4.11
N ASP A 104 -5.60 2.15 -3.64
CA ASP A 104 -6.36 1.75 -2.46
C ASP A 104 -7.10 0.44 -2.70
N PHE A 105 -7.16 -0.38 -1.65
CA PHE A 105 -8.20 -1.41 -1.53
C PHE A 105 -9.56 -0.72 -1.37
N TRP A 106 -10.40 -0.84 -2.41
CA TRP A 106 -11.75 -0.28 -2.42
C TRP A 106 -12.77 -1.34 -2.03
N CYS A 107 -13.45 -1.19 -0.89
CA CYS A 107 -14.53 -2.11 -0.50
C CYS A 107 -15.78 -1.95 -1.38
N THR A 108 -15.94 -0.77 -1.97
CA THR A 108 -17.01 -0.39 -2.88
C THR A 108 -16.43 0.59 -3.89
N ASP A 109 -16.98 0.63 -5.09
CA ASP A 109 -16.54 1.59 -6.10
C ASP A 109 -16.79 3.05 -5.65
N PRO A 110 -15.79 3.93 -5.70
CA PRO A 110 -15.95 5.33 -5.30
C PRO A 110 -16.89 6.14 -6.21
N SER A 111 -17.10 5.68 -7.45
CA SER A 111 -18.02 6.29 -8.43
C SER A 111 -19.41 5.64 -8.42
N GLY A 112 -19.65 4.66 -7.54
CA GLY A 112 -20.95 4.01 -7.37
C GLY A 112 -21.23 2.83 -8.31
N ASP A 113 -20.23 2.32 -9.02
CA ASP A 113 -20.38 1.06 -9.78
C ASP A 113 -20.64 -0.13 -8.83
N PRO A 114 -21.81 -0.80 -8.89
CA PRO A 114 -22.08 -1.96 -8.04
C PRO A 114 -21.08 -3.12 -8.26
N ASN A 115 -20.51 -3.23 -9.46
CA ASN A 115 -19.55 -4.28 -9.81
C ASN A 115 -18.12 -3.96 -9.35
N GLY A 116 -17.82 -2.70 -9.00
CA GLY A 116 -16.49 -2.33 -8.55
C GLY A 116 -16.09 -2.94 -7.21
N THR A 117 -17.05 -3.39 -6.39
CA THR A 117 -16.79 -4.26 -5.22
C THR A 117 -15.93 -5.47 -5.59
N PHE A 118 -16.11 -6.03 -6.79
CA PHE A 118 -15.35 -7.19 -7.25
C PHE A 118 -14.19 -6.79 -8.16
N TRP A 119 -14.48 -6.09 -9.26
CA TRP A 119 -13.47 -5.91 -10.31
C TRP A 119 -12.23 -5.14 -9.82
N LEU A 120 -12.41 -4.17 -8.92
CA LEU A 120 -11.31 -3.39 -8.35
C LEU A 120 -10.32 -4.25 -7.56
N GLN A 121 -10.77 -5.38 -7.00
CA GLN A 121 -9.89 -6.32 -6.29
C GLN A 121 -8.88 -6.97 -7.23
N GLY A 122 -9.34 -7.27 -8.45
CA GLY A 122 -8.47 -7.77 -9.51
C GLY A 122 -7.40 -6.77 -9.91
N CYS A 123 -7.79 -5.50 -10.12
CA CYS A 123 -6.82 -4.43 -10.44
C CYS A 123 -5.81 -4.25 -9.32
N HIS A 124 -6.30 -4.19 -8.08
CA HIS A 124 -5.47 -3.96 -6.90
C HIS A 124 -4.34 -4.97 -6.82
N MET A 125 -4.66 -6.25 -7.06
CA MET A 125 -3.69 -7.34 -7.05
C MET A 125 -2.67 -7.26 -8.18
N VAL A 126 -3.11 -6.99 -9.41
CA VAL A 126 -2.19 -6.85 -10.55
C VAL A 126 -1.28 -5.64 -10.34
N HIS A 127 -1.81 -4.50 -9.91
CA HIS A 127 -1.02 -3.31 -9.61
C HIS A 127 0.01 -3.58 -8.51
N CYS A 128 -0.40 -4.20 -7.39
CA CYS A 128 0.54 -4.52 -6.32
C CYS A 128 1.66 -5.46 -6.78
N ALA A 129 1.32 -6.54 -7.51
CA ALA A 129 2.29 -7.51 -7.98
C ALA A 129 3.27 -6.89 -8.99
N TYR A 130 2.78 -6.16 -10.00
CA TYR A 130 3.63 -5.61 -11.05
C TYR A 130 4.45 -4.42 -10.55
N ASN A 131 3.88 -3.53 -9.73
CA ASN A 131 4.65 -2.42 -9.16
C ASN A 131 5.72 -2.89 -8.18
N SER A 132 5.51 -4.03 -7.51
CA SER A 132 6.55 -4.66 -6.67
C SER A 132 7.80 -5.04 -7.46
N LEU A 133 7.70 -5.33 -8.76
CA LEU A 133 8.85 -5.61 -9.62
C LEU A 133 9.84 -4.45 -9.68
N TRP A 134 9.33 -3.22 -9.70
CA TRP A 134 10.15 -2.01 -9.74
C TRP A 134 10.45 -1.49 -8.33
N MET A 135 9.42 -1.27 -7.50
CA MET A 135 9.55 -0.63 -6.18
C MET A 135 10.27 -1.51 -5.15
N GLY A 136 10.15 -2.84 -5.25
CA GLY A 136 10.76 -3.79 -4.31
C GLY A 136 12.29 -3.68 -4.23
N ASN A 137 12.94 -3.10 -5.25
CA ASN A 137 14.38 -2.88 -5.26
C ASN A 137 14.83 -1.71 -4.37
N PHE A 138 13.90 -0.87 -3.91
CA PHE A 138 14.18 0.33 -3.10
C PHE A 138 13.54 0.25 -1.71
N ILE A 139 12.33 -0.30 -1.62
CA ILE A 139 11.53 -0.35 -0.39
C ILE A 139 10.75 -1.65 -0.29
N GLN A 140 10.36 -2.03 0.92
CA GLN A 140 9.43 -3.13 1.13
C GLN A 140 8.04 -2.74 0.58
N PRO A 141 7.46 -3.54 -0.33
CA PRO A 141 6.12 -3.33 -0.83
C PRO A 141 5.04 -3.52 0.25
N ASP A 142 4.19 -2.51 0.42
CA ASP A 142 2.91 -2.62 1.14
C ASP A 142 1.78 -2.82 0.12
N TRP A 143 1.04 -3.92 0.29
CA TRP A 143 -0.08 -4.31 -0.59
C TRP A 143 -1.41 -3.78 -0.08
N ASP A 144 -1.40 -2.84 0.87
CA ASP A 144 -2.54 -2.24 1.53
C ASP A 144 -3.34 -3.20 2.42
N MET A 145 -4.19 -2.60 3.25
CA MET A 145 -5.18 -3.25 4.07
C MET A 145 -6.19 -4.07 3.25
N PHE A 146 -7.01 -4.86 3.95
CA PHE A 146 -8.23 -5.45 3.41
C PHE A 146 -9.26 -5.67 4.52
N GLN A 147 -10.52 -5.91 4.12
CA GLN A 147 -11.58 -6.31 5.05
C GLN A 147 -11.79 -7.81 5.02
N SER A 148 -11.74 -8.47 6.18
CA SER A 148 -11.94 -9.92 6.33
C SER A 148 -13.39 -10.35 6.08
N THR A 149 -14.34 -9.42 6.11
CA THR A 149 -15.74 -9.63 5.73
C THR A 149 -16.05 -9.27 4.27
N HIS A 150 -15.08 -8.82 3.49
CA HIS A 150 -15.29 -8.50 2.07
C HIS A 150 -15.65 -9.77 1.28
N PRO A 151 -16.50 -9.72 0.24
CA PRO A 151 -16.80 -10.89 -0.59
C PRO A 151 -15.56 -11.59 -1.18
N CYS A 152 -14.52 -10.83 -1.49
CA CYS A 152 -13.22 -11.34 -1.96
C CYS A 152 -12.18 -11.55 -0.84
N ALA A 153 -12.57 -11.62 0.43
CA ALA A 153 -11.62 -11.58 1.54
C ALA A 153 -10.59 -12.73 1.52
N GLU A 154 -10.97 -13.94 1.10
CA GLU A 154 -10.04 -15.08 0.98
C GLU A 154 -8.93 -14.82 -0.04
N PHE A 155 -9.29 -14.21 -1.17
CA PHE A 155 -8.36 -13.77 -2.20
C PHE A 155 -7.37 -12.73 -1.66
N HIS A 156 -7.83 -11.79 -0.84
CA HIS A 156 -6.96 -10.82 -0.17
C HIS A 156 -6.09 -11.47 0.92
N ALA A 157 -6.64 -12.35 1.74
CA ALA A 157 -5.88 -13.05 2.78
C ALA A 157 -4.73 -13.87 2.18
N ALA A 158 -5.01 -14.64 1.11
CA ALA A 158 -3.99 -15.42 0.41
C ALA A 158 -2.91 -14.53 -0.24
N SER A 159 -3.30 -13.40 -0.84
CA SER A 159 -2.34 -12.48 -1.45
C SER A 159 -1.43 -11.80 -0.42
N ARG A 160 -1.96 -11.38 0.74
CA ARG A 160 -1.16 -10.79 1.81
C ARG A 160 -0.24 -11.82 2.47
N ALA A 161 -0.66 -13.08 2.55
CA ALA A 161 0.19 -14.15 3.07
C ALA A 161 1.45 -14.36 2.21
N ILE A 162 1.36 -14.24 0.88
CA ILE A 162 2.52 -14.39 -0.02
C ILE A 162 3.27 -13.07 -0.27
N SER A 163 2.66 -11.91 -0.07
CA SER A 163 3.25 -10.59 -0.43
C SER A 163 4.60 -10.32 0.22
N GLY A 164 4.82 -10.86 1.44
CA GLY A 164 5.98 -10.55 2.28
C GLY A 164 5.91 -9.18 2.96
N GLY A 165 4.88 -8.40 2.67
CA GLY A 165 4.57 -7.14 3.32
C GLY A 165 3.79 -7.32 4.63
N PRO A 166 3.35 -6.22 5.23
CA PRO A 166 2.46 -6.23 6.39
C PRO A 166 1.07 -6.75 6.02
N ILE A 167 0.31 -7.14 7.05
CA ILE A 167 -1.10 -7.53 6.92
C ILE A 167 -1.91 -6.61 7.83
N TYR A 168 -2.68 -5.70 7.22
CA TYR A 168 -3.56 -4.78 7.93
C TYR A 168 -5.03 -5.13 7.68
N ILE A 169 -5.81 -5.11 8.76
CA ILE A 169 -7.25 -5.42 8.73
C ILE A 169 -8.01 -4.12 8.94
N SER A 170 -8.96 -3.81 8.06
CA SER A 170 -9.75 -2.57 8.10
C SER A 170 -11.26 -2.80 8.34
N ASP A 171 -11.58 -3.95 8.92
CA ASP A 171 -12.92 -4.30 9.36
C ASP A 171 -13.43 -3.30 10.40
N SER A 172 -14.75 -3.12 10.43
CA SER A 172 -15.37 -2.41 11.55
C SER A 172 -15.12 -3.17 12.85
N VAL A 173 -14.90 -2.43 13.95
CA VAL A 173 -14.71 -3.00 15.29
C VAL A 173 -15.85 -3.98 15.61
N GLY A 174 -15.49 -5.18 16.05
CA GLY A 174 -16.43 -6.26 16.36
C GLY A 174 -17.00 -7.03 15.16
N LYS A 175 -16.71 -6.61 13.92
CA LYS A 175 -17.21 -7.26 12.70
C LYS A 175 -16.10 -7.96 11.91
N HIS A 176 -15.39 -8.87 12.58
CA HIS A 176 -14.25 -9.56 11.99
C HIS A 176 -14.64 -11.00 11.61
N ASN A 177 -14.17 -11.47 10.46
CA ASN A 177 -14.20 -12.88 10.11
C ASN A 177 -13.02 -13.61 10.76
N PHE A 178 -13.17 -13.97 12.02
CA PHE A 178 -12.11 -14.68 12.76
C PHE A 178 -11.74 -16.03 12.16
N GLN A 179 -12.65 -16.70 11.45
CA GLN A 179 -12.34 -17.98 10.80
C GLN A 179 -11.30 -17.78 9.70
N LEU A 180 -11.48 -16.76 8.86
CA LEU A 180 -10.51 -16.41 7.83
C LEU A 180 -9.19 -15.91 8.44
N LEU A 181 -9.25 -14.99 9.41
CA LEU A 181 -8.03 -14.45 10.02
C LEU A 181 -7.18 -15.55 10.68
N LYS A 182 -7.82 -16.53 11.33
CA LYS A 182 -7.13 -17.70 11.90
C LYS A 182 -6.41 -18.58 10.88
N SER A 183 -6.77 -18.50 9.60
CA SER A 183 -6.10 -19.27 8.54
C SER A 183 -4.74 -18.70 8.13
N ILE A 184 -4.46 -17.43 8.46
CA ILE A 184 -3.21 -16.73 8.07
C ILE A 184 -2.34 -16.34 9.27
N ILE A 185 -2.72 -16.76 10.48
CA ILE A 185 -1.94 -16.57 11.72
C ILE A 185 -1.62 -17.93 12.34
N LEU A 186 -0.53 -18.01 13.09
CA LEU A 186 -0.16 -19.15 13.89
C LEU A 186 -0.89 -19.14 15.25
N PRO A 187 -0.97 -20.28 15.97
CA PRO A 187 -1.65 -20.36 17.26
C PRO A 187 -1.10 -19.40 18.34
N ASP A 188 0.15 -18.99 18.23
CA ASP A 188 0.80 -18.02 19.11
C ASP A 188 0.56 -16.55 18.72
N GLY A 189 -0.24 -16.31 17.67
CA GLY A 189 -0.55 -14.99 17.14
C GLY A 189 0.48 -14.42 16.17
N SER A 190 1.59 -15.12 15.92
CA SER A 190 2.57 -14.71 14.91
C SER A 190 2.08 -15.00 13.49
N ILE A 191 2.71 -14.38 12.49
CA ILE A 191 2.41 -14.61 11.06
C ILE A 191 3.61 -15.21 10.36
N LEU A 192 3.35 -16.13 9.41
CA LEU A 192 4.37 -16.58 8.48
C LEU A 192 4.57 -15.50 7.43
N ARG A 193 5.73 -14.84 7.47
CA ARG A 193 6.10 -13.83 6.47
C ARG A 193 7.13 -14.40 5.50
N CYS A 194 6.93 -14.14 4.21
CA CYS A 194 7.97 -14.37 3.22
C CYS A 194 9.19 -13.48 3.47
N GLN A 195 10.36 -13.93 3.03
CA GLN A 195 11.65 -13.25 3.20
C GLN A 195 11.84 -12.08 2.22
N HIS A 196 11.18 -12.11 1.07
CA HIS A 196 11.26 -11.06 0.04
C HIS A 196 9.87 -10.49 -0.24
N TYR A 197 9.73 -9.82 -1.37
CA TYR A 197 8.47 -9.32 -1.90
C TYR A 197 7.95 -10.22 -3.02
N ALA A 198 6.63 -10.35 -3.12
CA ALA A 198 6.02 -11.17 -4.15
C ALA A 198 6.17 -10.54 -5.53
N LEU A 199 6.51 -11.37 -6.52
CA LEU A 199 6.71 -10.96 -7.91
C LEU A 199 5.88 -11.82 -8.86
N PRO A 200 5.41 -11.28 -10.00
CA PRO A 200 4.86 -12.09 -11.07
C PRO A 200 5.88 -13.12 -11.55
N THR A 201 5.43 -14.32 -11.91
CA THR A 201 6.30 -15.29 -12.57
C THR A 201 6.66 -14.82 -13.97
N ARG A 202 7.81 -15.28 -14.48
CA ARG A 202 8.38 -14.81 -15.75
C ARG A 202 7.41 -14.90 -16.93
N ASP A 203 6.58 -15.93 -16.94
CA ASP A 203 5.61 -16.20 -18.01
C ASP A 203 4.33 -15.34 -17.93
N CYS A 204 4.11 -14.61 -16.83
CA CYS A 204 3.04 -13.62 -16.72
C CYS A 204 3.51 -12.18 -16.98
N LEU A 205 4.82 -11.90 -16.92
CA LEU A 205 5.36 -10.53 -16.88
C LEU A 205 4.87 -9.60 -18.00
N PHE A 206 4.63 -10.15 -19.20
CA PHE A 206 4.20 -9.38 -20.37
C PHE A 206 2.79 -9.71 -20.85
N GLU A 207 2.04 -10.47 -20.05
CA GLU A 207 0.64 -10.78 -20.30
C GLU A 207 -0.27 -9.85 -19.47
N ASP A 208 -1.54 -9.77 -19.87
CA ASP A 208 -2.57 -9.00 -19.17
C ASP A 208 -3.54 -9.96 -18.46
N PRO A 209 -3.18 -10.46 -17.26
CA PRO A 209 -4.03 -11.40 -16.53
C PRO A 209 -5.37 -10.79 -16.14
N LEU A 210 -5.52 -9.47 -16.16
CA LEU A 210 -6.75 -8.82 -15.76
C LEU A 210 -7.80 -8.75 -16.87
N HIS A 211 -7.40 -8.81 -18.15
CA HIS A 211 -8.35 -8.57 -19.25
C HIS A 211 -8.37 -9.66 -20.32
N ASP A 212 -7.34 -10.51 -20.42
CA ASP A 212 -7.25 -11.44 -21.55
C ASP A 212 -8.12 -12.70 -21.41
N GLY A 213 -8.69 -12.95 -20.22
CA GLY A 213 -9.54 -14.10 -19.91
C GLY A 213 -8.84 -15.47 -20.01
N LYS A 214 -7.52 -15.50 -20.22
CA LYS A 214 -6.72 -16.72 -20.44
C LYS A 214 -5.57 -16.85 -19.44
N THR A 215 -5.00 -15.74 -18.99
CA THR A 215 -3.78 -15.73 -18.20
C THR A 215 -4.14 -15.66 -16.72
N MET A 216 -3.70 -16.68 -15.99
CA MET A 216 -3.77 -16.67 -14.54
C MET A 216 -2.62 -15.86 -13.96
N LEU A 217 -2.90 -14.95 -13.02
CA LEU A 217 -1.86 -14.22 -12.31
C LEU A 217 -1.11 -15.19 -11.39
N LYS A 218 0.16 -15.43 -11.70
CA LYS A 218 1.04 -16.27 -10.91
C LYS A 218 2.05 -15.40 -10.20
N ILE A 219 2.08 -15.48 -8.88
CA ILE A 219 3.03 -14.74 -8.06
C ILE A 219 3.82 -15.69 -7.18
N TRP A 220 5.09 -15.39 -7.01
CA TRP A 220 6.00 -16.21 -6.22
C TRP A 220 6.74 -15.34 -5.20
N ASN A 221 7.12 -15.97 -4.09
CA ASN A 221 7.98 -15.38 -3.07
C ASN A 221 8.75 -16.51 -2.37
N LEU A 222 9.76 -16.16 -1.57
CA LEU A 222 10.57 -17.13 -0.83
C LEU A 222 10.27 -17.06 0.67
N ASN A 223 10.23 -18.22 1.30
CA ASN A 223 10.42 -18.39 2.73
C ASN A 223 11.53 -19.46 2.93
N LYS A 224 11.52 -20.26 4.01
CA LYS A 224 12.38 -21.47 4.12
C LYS A 224 12.28 -22.42 2.91
N VAL A 225 11.20 -22.31 2.13
CA VAL A 225 10.96 -22.95 0.84
C VAL A 225 10.43 -21.91 -0.16
N THR A 226 10.44 -22.22 -1.46
CA THR A 226 9.76 -21.38 -2.46
C THR A 226 8.24 -21.52 -2.34
N LEU A 227 7.54 -20.39 -2.26
CA LEU A 227 6.09 -20.33 -2.29
C LEU A 227 5.63 -19.82 -3.65
N LEU A 228 4.59 -20.45 -4.17
CA LEU A 228 3.95 -20.09 -5.43
C LEU A 228 2.45 -20.03 -5.20
N ALA A 229 1.83 -18.93 -5.59
CA ALA A 229 0.40 -18.74 -5.51
C ALA A 229 -0.18 -18.41 -6.90
N PHE A 230 -1.35 -18.97 -7.15
CA PHE A 230 -2.06 -18.91 -8.43
C PHE A 230 -3.39 -18.20 -8.19
N PHE A 231 -3.61 -17.09 -8.89
CA PHE A 231 -4.80 -16.28 -8.76
C PHE A 231 -5.54 -16.25 -10.10
N ASN A 232 -6.71 -16.87 -10.15
CA ASN A 232 -7.60 -16.72 -11.29
C ASN A 232 -8.20 -15.32 -11.27
N MET A 233 -7.97 -14.58 -12.36
CA MET A 233 -8.40 -13.20 -12.50
C MET A 233 -9.56 -13.04 -13.48
N ALA A 234 -9.96 -14.11 -14.17
CA ALA A 234 -10.95 -14.08 -15.24
C ALA A 234 -12.32 -13.57 -14.75
N ASP A 235 -12.71 -13.95 -13.53
CA ASP A 235 -14.01 -13.56 -12.97
C ASP A 235 -14.09 -12.04 -12.72
N PHE A 236 -12.98 -11.39 -12.35
CA PHE A 236 -12.95 -9.93 -12.16
C PHE A 236 -13.15 -9.19 -13.49
N PHE A 237 -12.61 -9.71 -14.58
CA PHE A 237 -12.83 -9.16 -15.92
C PHE A 237 -14.28 -9.34 -16.39
N ALA A 238 -14.81 -10.56 -16.24
CA ALA A 238 -16.18 -10.89 -16.61
C ALA A 238 -17.16 -9.94 -15.94
N ILE A 239 -17.00 -9.73 -14.62
CA ILE A 239 -17.83 -8.81 -13.83
C ILE A 239 -17.76 -7.35 -14.34
N ARG A 240 -16.57 -6.85 -14.70
CA ARG A 240 -16.44 -5.49 -15.27
C ARG A 240 -17.08 -5.38 -16.65
N SER A 241 -16.91 -6.41 -17.47
CA SER A 241 -17.36 -6.43 -18.87
C SER A 241 -18.84 -6.80 -19.02
N GLY A 242 -19.51 -7.20 -17.95
CA GLY A 242 -20.92 -7.60 -17.95
C GLY A 242 -21.18 -8.96 -18.63
N ASN A 243 -20.15 -9.80 -18.74
CA ASN A 243 -20.20 -11.13 -19.36
C ASN A 243 -20.30 -12.25 -18.33
#